data_AF-A0A970D7N7-F1
#
_entry.id   AF-A0A970D7N7-F1
#
_cell.length_a   1.000
_cell.length_b   1.000
_cell.length_c   1.000
_cell.angle_alpha   90.00
_cell.angle_beta   90.00
_cell.angle_gamma   90.00
#
_symmetry.space_group_name_H-M   'P 1'
#
loop_
_entity.id
_entity.type
_entity.pdbx_description
1 polymer ?
#
loop_
_entity_poly.entity_id
_entity_poly.type
_entity_poly.pdbx_seq_one_letter_code
_entity_poly.pdbx_strand_id
1 'polypeptide(L)'
;MNILQSKTKEVSQSLIPIVIFVAILGLIFIPIDIPVVQRFFVGAFLVFAGLSIFLWGVDQSMEPIGYHMAREIATSKSLIKTILLSFALGFLITIAEPDILILGDQVESASGGTLDAGFLVTMISVGVGVLISIASIRILSNFKYNIMMTLVYLVIFVLGTQVSEEFLAISFDASGATTGALTTPFVLAISIGLSRTKGGKTTEEDSFGMVGAMSAGPILAVMLISVISGQQNIHGEAVEFATSTEVWSPIFSALQHTLIESIKALIPIAALFFIFNFFKFKVERKEIVRIIRGLVYTIIGLTLFLVGANEGFMDMGRILGMGLADRYFGMLPIFGLLLGMMVVLAEPAVHVLGEQVEDVTAGNIPVKVLKGTLSIGVGIAIALSMVKVMSPQVQLWFFLLPGFAIAIILSYFVDPVFVGIAFDAGGVASGPMSATFVLAFAQGVADSIPTADVLRDGFGIIAMIAMTPVLSIMILGSINKIQTIRSKHLQQEVAPADQKEVCTVALDQIAGEHKDLIFCVVERGYTENVIDLARSAGSTGATILHGRDARAGTWLSKSMRLQPEKEVIWFLVDANITLKVSQTLLDALDEQNSHIVTIFALPVTDSYGLTADENLFQN
;
A
#
# COMPACT_ATOMS: atom_id res chain seq x y z
N MET A 1 8.61 -2.91 22.72
CA MET A 1 7.13 -2.84 22.71
C MET A 1 6.63 -4.23 22.35
N ASN A 2 5.64 -4.79 23.04
CA ASN A 2 5.13 -6.13 22.71
C ASN A 2 4.43 -6.08 21.33
N ILE A 3 4.56 -7.09 20.45
CA ILE A 3 4.04 -7.03 19.05
C ILE A 3 2.52 -6.75 19.03
N LEU A 4 1.78 -7.34 19.97
CA LEU A 4 0.36 -7.07 20.13
C LEU A 4 0.10 -5.59 20.48
N GLN A 5 0.92 -4.97 21.32
CA GLN A 5 0.77 -3.55 21.69
C GLN A 5 1.01 -2.62 20.50
N SER A 6 1.95 -2.94 19.60
CA SER A 6 2.13 -2.16 18.37
C SER A 6 0.92 -2.30 17.45
N LYS A 7 0.38 -3.52 17.25
CA LYS A 7 -0.81 -3.74 16.41
C LYS A 7 -2.07 -3.11 17.00
N THR A 8 -2.28 -3.23 18.30
CA THR A 8 -3.38 -2.53 18.99
C THR A 8 -3.25 -1.01 18.87
N LYS A 9 -2.03 -0.46 18.94
CA LYS A 9 -1.80 0.97 18.73
C LYS A 9 -2.13 1.37 17.29
N GLU A 10 -1.66 0.61 16.31
CA GLU A 10 -1.94 0.80 14.89
C GLU A 10 -3.46 0.83 14.63
N VAL A 11 -4.18 -0.22 15.04
CA VAL A 11 -5.64 -0.30 14.91
C VAL A 11 -6.34 0.84 15.66
N SER A 12 -5.88 1.23 16.84
CA SER A 12 -6.47 2.34 17.60
C SER A 12 -6.38 3.68 16.87
N GLN A 13 -5.25 3.94 16.21
CA GLN A 13 -5.00 5.17 15.48
C GLN A 13 -5.88 5.27 14.23
N SER A 14 -6.34 4.13 13.72
CA SER A 14 -7.17 4.03 12.53
C SER A 14 -8.66 4.00 12.86
N LEU A 15 -9.06 3.23 13.87
CA LEU A 15 -10.48 3.00 14.16
C LEU A 15 -11.10 4.12 14.99
N ILE A 16 -10.40 4.61 16.03
CA ILE A 16 -10.95 5.60 16.97
C ILE A 16 -11.38 6.89 16.26
N PRO A 17 -10.59 7.47 15.34
CA PRO A 17 -11.01 8.68 14.64
C PRO A 17 -12.31 8.47 13.86
N ILE A 18 -12.45 7.34 13.18
CA ILE A 18 -13.67 6.99 12.42
C ILE A 18 -14.85 6.80 13.36
N VAL A 19 -14.67 6.07 14.47
CA VAL A 19 -15.73 5.87 15.47
C VAL A 19 -16.22 7.19 16.04
N ILE A 20 -15.32 8.12 16.37
CA ILE A 20 -15.66 9.46 16.85
C ILE A 20 -16.43 10.22 15.78
N PHE A 21 -15.95 10.20 14.54
CA PHE A 21 -16.60 10.89 13.42
C PHE A 21 -18.03 10.38 13.19
N VAL A 22 -18.20 9.06 13.14
CA VAL A 22 -19.48 8.38 12.96
C VAL A 22 -20.43 8.66 14.13
N ALA A 23 -19.93 8.65 15.37
CA ALA A 23 -20.73 9.01 16.55
C ALA A 23 -21.17 10.48 16.51
N ILE A 24 -20.31 11.41 16.08
CA ILE A 24 -20.67 12.83 15.92
C ILE A 24 -21.77 12.98 14.86
N LEU A 25 -21.62 12.33 13.70
CA LEU A 25 -22.65 12.38 12.67
C LEU A 25 -23.98 11.80 13.17
N GLY A 26 -23.93 10.64 13.81
CA GLY A 26 -25.12 9.92 14.27
C GLY A 26 -25.81 10.49 15.49
N LEU A 27 -25.12 11.25 16.34
CA LEU A 27 -25.75 11.87 17.52
C LEU A 27 -26.24 13.30 17.27
N ILE A 28 -25.62 14.01 16.32
CA ILE A 28 -25.95 15.42 16.06
C ILE A 28 -26.91 15.57 14.88
N PHE A 29 -26.70 14.83 13.79
CA PHE A 29 -27.42 15.08 12.54
C PHE A 29 -28.65 14.20 12.35
N ILE A 30 -28.57 12.94 12.80
CA ILE A 30 -29.61 11.92 12.57
C ILE A 30 -30.19 11.45 13.91
N PRO A 31 -31.51 11.37 14.09
CA PRO A 31 -32.08 10.68 15.24
C PRO A 31 -31.98 9.18 15.03
N ILE A 32 -31.10 8.52 15.77
CA ILE A 32 -30.86 7.08 15.68
C ILE A 32 -31.38 6.41 16.95
N ASP A 33 -32.03 5.26 16.78
CA ASP A 33 -32.52 4.47 17.90
C ASP A 33 -31.38 3.97 18.80
N ILE A 34 -31.62 4.01 20.11
CA ILE A 34 -30.62 3.66 21.13
C ILE A 34 -30.02 2.26 20.92
N PRO A 35 -30.80 1.20 20.57
CA PRO A 35 -30.24 -0.12 20.30
C PRO A 35 -29.20 -0.12 19.17
N VAL A 36 -29.43 0.65 18.09
CA VAL A 36 -28.48 0.77 16.97
C VAL A 36 -27.20 1.44 17.44
N VAL A 37 -27.29 2.53 18.20
CA VAL A 37 -26.11 3.22 18.75
C VAL A 37 -25.31 2.30 19.68
N GLN A 38 -25.99 1.53 20.54
CA GLN A 38 -25.34 0.55 21.40
C GLN A 38 -24.63 -0.54 20.59
N ARG A 39 -25.30 -1.07 19.57
CA ARG A 39 -24.74 -2.09 18.68
C ARG A 39 -23.54 -1.54 17.88
N PHE A 40 -23.58 -0.28 17.46
CA PHE A 40 -22.44 0.39 16.84
C PHE A 40 -21.23 0.43 17.78
N PHE A 41 -21.39 0.80 19.05
CA PHE A 41 -20.26 0.82 20.00
C PHE A 41 -19.74 -0.58 20.36
N VAL A 42 -20.63 -1.56 20.49
CA VAL A 42 -20.23 -2.96 20.68
C VAL A 42 -19.49 -3.48 19.45
N GLY A 43 -20.01 -3.22 18.25
CA GLY A 43 -19.36 -3.53 16.98
C GLY A 43 -18.01 -2.83 16.83
N ALA A 44 -17.91 -1.55 17.21
CA ALA A 44 -16.66 -0.80 17.29
C ALA A 44 -15.61 -1.50 18.16
N PHE A 45 -16.03 -1.99 19.33
CA PHE A 45 -15.15 -2.77 20.19
C PHE A 45 -14.76 -4.12 19.59
N LEU A 46 -15.70 -4.83 18.94
CA LEU A 46 -15.44 -6.11 18.28
C LEU A 46 -14.49 -5.96 17.09
N VAL A 47 -14.65 -4.93 16.25
CA VAL A 47 -13.71 -4.60 15.16
C VAL A 47 -12.34 -4.25 15.72
N PHE A 48 -12.28 -3.43 16.77
CA PHE A 48 -11.02 -3.07 17.43
C PHE A 48 -10.25 -4.31 17.92
N ALA A 49 -10.93 -5.15 18.71
CA ALA A 49 -10.35 -6.36 19.29
C ALA A 49 -10.04 -7.40 18.20
N GLY A 50 -10.99 -7.61 17.29
CA GLY A 50 -10.92 -8.56 16.19
C GLY A 50 -9.76 -8.23 15.25
N LEU A 51 -9.69 -7.00 14.72
CA LEU A 51 -8.61 -6.60 13.82
C LEU A 51 -7.23 -6.63 14.51
N SER A 52 -7.15 -6.24 15.79
CA SER A 52 -5.89 -6.32 16.56
C SER A 52 -5.40 -7.76 16.71
N ILE A 53 -6.29 -8.69 17.07
CA ILE A 53 -5.97 -10.12 17.22
C ILE A 53 -5.68 -10.76 15.86
N PHE A 54 -6.44 -10.38 14.83
CA PHE A 54 -6.29 -10.86 13.46
C PHE A 54 -4.91 -10.52 12.89
N LEU A 55 -4.53 -9.24 12.91
CA LEU A 55 -3.23 -8.78 12.43
C LEU A 55 -2.09 -9.44 13.20
N TRP A 56 -2.23 -9.57 14.52
CA TRP A 56 -1.25 -10.30 15.32
C TRP A 56 -1.17 -11.79 14.95
N GLY A 57 -2.30 -12.43 14.65
CA GLY A 57 -2.32 -13.80 14.13
C GLY A 57 -1.63 -13.92 12.77
N VAL A 58 -1.91 -12.99 11.85
CA VAL A 58 -1.30 -12.90 10.51
C VAL A 58 0.23 -12.83 10.61
N ASP A 59 0.78 -11.95 11.46
CA ASP A 59 2.24 -11.86 11.70
C ASP A 59 2.84 -13.19 12.22
N GLN A 60 2.09 -13.94 13.03
CA GLN A 60 2.58 -15.20 13.61
C GLN A 60 2.42 -16.42 12.69
N SER A 61 1.51 -16.37 11.70
CA SER A 61 1.25 -17.48 10.79
C SER A 61 1.38 -17.14 9.32
N MET A 62 0.58 -16.20 8.80
CA MET A 62 0.46 -15.96 7.36
C MET A 62 1.73 -15.37 6.78
N GLU A 63 2.39 -14.46 7.49
CA GLU A 63 3.66 -13.88 7.06
C GLU A 63 4.78 -14.96 6.97
N PRO A 64 5.03 -15.80 8.00
CA PRO A 64 5.93 -16.94 7.88
C PRO A 64 5.57 -17.92 6.76
N ILE A 65 4.28 -18.26 6.63
CA ILE A 65 3.80 -19.12 5.52
C ILE A 65 4.18 -18.50 4.18
N GLY A 66 3.92 -17.20 4.01
CA GLY A 66 4.24 -16.46 2.80
C GLY A 66 5.72 -16.43 2.49
N TYR A 67 6.57 -16.21 3.49
CA TYR A 67 8.01 -16.22 3.32
C TYR A 67 8.53 -17.56 2.77
N HIS A 68 8.11 -18.69 3.36
CA HIS A 68 8.53 -20.02 2.90
C HIS A 68 8.01 -20.32 1.49
N MET A 69 6.76 -19.97 1.21
CA MET A 69 6.15 -20.19 -0.10
C MET A 69 6.79 -19.30 -1.18
N ALA A 70 7.05 -18.02 -0.90
CA ALA A 70 7.73 -17.10 -1.81
C ALA A 70 9.15 -17.58 -2.16
N ARG A 71 9.89 -18.07 -1.16
CA ARG A 71 11.23 -18.64 -1.38
C ARG A 71 11.20 -19.87 -2.29
N GLU A 72 10.19 -20.72 -2.17
CA GLU A 72 10.01 -21.88 -3.04
C GLU A 72 9.67 -21.46 -4.49
N ILE A 73 8.85 -20.43 -4.69
CA ILE A 73 8.59 -19.87 -6.03
C ILE A 73 9.89 -19.31 -6.63
N ALA A 74 10.60 -18.50 -5.87
CA ALA A 74 11.76 -17.76 -6.36
C ALA A 74 12.93 -18.69 -6.71
N THR A 75 13.15 -19.74 -5.92
CA THR A 75 14.21 -20.73 -6.16
C THR A 75 13.82 -21.85 -7.14
N SER A 76 12.59 -21.84 -7.62
CA SER A 76 12.12 -22.83 -8.60
C SER A 76 12.81 -22.65 -9.95
N LYS A 77 13.49 -23.70 -10.42
CA LYS A 77 14.06 -23.75 -11.78
C LYS A 77 13.04 -23.98 -12.89
N SER A 78 11.79 -24.30 -12.54
CA SER A 78 10.74 -24.62 -13.50
C SER A 78 9.74 -23.47 -13.57
N LEU A 79 9.66 -22.84 -14.74
CA LEU A 79 8.69 -21.77 -15.02
C LEU A 79 7.25 -22.24 -14.76
N ILE A 80 6.91 -23.48 -15.13
CA ILE A 80 5.59 -24.06 -14.89
C ILE A 80 5.28 -24.14 -13.39
N LYS A 81 6.26 -24.56 -12.57
CA LYS A 81 6.08 -24.60 -11.11
C LYS A 81 5.91 -23.20 -10.53
N THR A 82 6.68 -22.23 -11.01
CA THR A 82 6.54 -20.82 -10.62
C THR A 82 5.14 -20.32 -10.93
N ILE A 83 4.63 -20.54 -12.15
CA ILE A 83 3.26 -20.16 -12.53
C ILE A 83 2.22 -20.82 -11.62
N LEU A 84 2.27 -22.16 -11.47
CA LEU A 84 1.26 -22.88 -10.71
C LEU A 84 1.27 -22.51 -9.23
N LEU A 85 2.44 -22.29 -8.64
CA LEU A 85 2.56 -21.87 -7.24
C LEU A 85 2.14 -20.42 -7.05
N SER A 86 2.56 -19.50 -7.91
CA SER A 86 2.10 -18.11 -7.91
C SER A 86 0.58 -18.02 -8.07
N PHE A 87 0.00 -18.81 -8.98
CA PHE A 87 -1.44 -18.92 -9.15
C PHE A 87 -2.12 -19.42 -7.88
N ALA A 88 -1.69 -20.57 -7.37
CA ALA A 88 -2.32 -21.20 -6.20
C ALA A 88 -2.24 -20.28 -4.98
N LEU A 89 -1.11 -19.62 -4.76
CA LEU A 89 -0.95 -18.69 -3.64
C LEU A 89 -1.86 -17.48 -3.80
N GLY A 90 -1.86 -16.84 -4.98
CA GLY A 90 -2.75 -15.72 -5.27
C GLY A 90 -4.23 -16.07 -5.12
N PHE A 91 -4.62 -17.25 -5.57
CA PHE A 91 -5.98 -17.76 -5.43
C PHE A 91 -6.35 -17.99 -3.97
N LEU A 92 -5.55 -18.75 -3.23
CA LEU A 92 -5.86 -19.15 -1.86
C LEU A 92 -5.82 -17.98 -0.87
N ILE A 93 -4.93 -17.02 -1.10
CA ILE A 93 -4.85 -15.84 -0.23
C ILE A 93 -6.05 -14.92 -0.42
N THR A 94 -6.53 -14.77 -1.66
CA THR A 94 -7.70 -13.94 -1.98
C THR A 94 -8.98 -14.54 -1.38
N ILE A 95 -9.12 -15.87 -1.38
CA ILE A 95 -10.23 -16.55 -0.69
C ILE A 95 -10.23 -16.24 0.81
N ALA A 96 -9.05 -16.10 1.41
CA ALA A 96 -8.89 -15.81 2.83
C ALA A 96 -8.98 -14.32 3.16
N GLU A 97 -9.17 -13.45 2.17
CA GLU A 97 -9.21 -11.99 2.36
C GLU A 97 -10.57 -11.55 2.93
N PRO A 98 -10.65 -11.00 4.16
CA PRO A 98 -11.89 -10.55 4.78
C PRO A 98 -12.69 -9.58 3.90
N ASP A 99 -12.01 -8.63 3.27
CA ASP A 99 -12.66 -7.54 2.53
C ASP A 99 -13.41 -8.07 1.31
N ILE A 100 -12.94 -9.16 0.70
CA ILE A 100 -13.61 -9.86 -0.40
C ILE A 100 -14.82 -10.67 0.08
N LEU A 101 -14.74 -11.26 1.26
CA LEU A 101 -15.89 -11.94 1.87
C LEU A 101 -17.01 -10.92 2.16
N ILE A 102 -16.66 -9.79 2.74
CA ILE A 102 -17.59 -8.67 2.99
C ILE A 102 -18.22 -8.17 1.69
N LEU A 103 -17.40 -7.93 0.66
CA LEU A 103 -17.90 -7.47 -0.63
C LEU A 103 -18.85 -8.50 -1.26
N GLY A 104 -18.50 -9.80 -1.18
CA GLY A 104 -19.34 -10.90 -1.63
C GLY A 104 -20.74 -10.85 -1.01
N ASP A 105 -20.81 -10.79 0.32
CA ASP A 105 -22.08 -10.73 1.06
C ASP A 105 -22.90 -9.49 0.71
N GLN A 106 -22.24 -8.34 0.53
CA GLN A 106 -22.90 -7.10 0.14
C GLN A 106 -23.46 -7.16 -1.29
N VAL A 107 -22.72 -7.76 -2.23
CA VAL A 107 -23.18 -7.95 -3.62
C VAL A 107 -24.33 -8.95 -3.67
N GLU A 108 -24.26 -10.05 -2.92
CA GLU A 108 -25.33 -11.04 -2.84
C GLU A 108 -26.62 -10.41 -2.29
N SER A 109 -26.50 -9.65 -1.20
CA SER A 109 -27.62 -8.95 -0.56
C SER A 109 -28.24 -7.89 -1.48
N ALA A 110 -27.40 -7.09 -2.15
CA ALA A 110 -27.86 -6.05 -3.07
C ALA A 110 -28.43 -6.61 -4.38
N SER A 111 -28.03 -7.83 -4.77
CA SER A 111 -28.51 -8.52 -5.98
C SER A 111 -29.70 -9.44 -5.75
N GLY A 112 -30.27 -9.48 -4.54
CA GLY A 112 -31.36 -10.37 -4.18
C GLY A 112 -30.99 -11.86 -4.29
N GLY A 113 -29.71 -12.20 -4.13
CA GLY A 113 -29.20 -13.58 -4.26
C GLY A 113 -28.95 -14.04 -5.71
N THR A 114 -29.06 -13.17 -6.71
CA THR A 114 -28.76 -13.55 -8.10
C THR A 114 -27.27 -13.73 -8.37
N LEU A 115 -26.41 -13.02 -7.63
CA LEU A 115 -24.96 -13.24 -7.58
C LEU A 115 -24.56 -13.83 -6.24
N ASP A 116 -24.29 -15.14 -6.22
CA ASP A 116 -23.80 -15.86 -5.04
C ASP A 116 -22.41 -15.35 -4.58
N ALA A 117 -22.27 -15.04 -3.29
CA ALA A 117 -21.04 -14.51 -2.73
C ALA A 117 -19.86 -15.48 -2.91
N GLY A 118 -20.07 -16.78 -2.68
CA GLY A 118 -19.02 -17.80 -2.80
C GLY A 118 -18.50 -17.94 -4.23
N PHE A 119 -19.38 -17.91 -5.21
CA PHE A 119 -19.04 -17.90 -6.63
C PHE A 119 -18.24 -16.65 -7.00
N LEU A 120 -18.70 -15.47 -6.57
CA LEU A 120 -18.03 -14.20 -6.85
C LEU A 120 -16.61 -14.19 -6.25
N VAL A 121 -16.46 -14.55 -4.97
CA VAL A 121 -15.17 -14.66 -4.26
C VAL A 121 -14.24 -15.62 -5.01
N THR A 122 -14.75 -16.77 -5.45
CA THR A 122 -13.95 -17.77 -6.18
C THR A 122 -13.46 -17.23 -7.52
N MET A 123 -14.32 -16.57 -8.30
CA MET A 123 -13.96 -16.02 -9.60
C MET A 123 -12.96 -14.87 -9.48
N ILE A 124 -13.17 -13.98 -8.51
CA ILE A 124 -12.21 -12.91 -8.17
C ILE A 124 -10.84 -13.53 -7.83
N SER A 125 -10.83 -14.58 -7.02
CA SER A 125 -9.60 -15.29 -6.64
C SER A 125 -8.89 -15.94 -7.82
N VAL A 126 -9.63 -16.48 -8.81
CA VAL A 126 -9.04 -16.96 -10.07
C VAL A 126 -8.38 -15.81 -10.82
N GLY A 127 -9.06 -14.66 -10.94
CA GLY A 127 -8.51 -13.45 -11.57
C GLY A 127 -7.20 -13.02 -10.93
N VAL A 128 -7.17 -12.91 -9.60
CA VAL A 128 -5.94 -12.57 -8.84
C VAL A 128 -4.83 -13.58 -9.10
N GLY A 129 -5.12 -14.89 -9.01
CA GLY A 129 -4.14 -15.94 -9.26
C GLY A 129 -3.51 -15.86 -10.66
N VAL A 130 -4.32 -15.60 -11.69
CA VAL A 130 -3.81 -15.41 -13.07
C VAL A 130 -2.88 -14.20 -13.14
N LEU A 131 -3.29 -13.06 -12.59
CA LEU A 131 -2.50 -11.83 -12.69
C LEU A 131 -1.22 -11.87 -11.85
N ILE A 132 -1.23 -12.51 -10.67
CA ILE A 132 -0.01 -12.77 -9.88
C ILE A 132 0.94 -13.68 -10.66
N SER A 133 0.42 -14.66 -11.40
CA SER A 133 1.25 -15.52 -12.24
C SER A 133 1.90 -14.74 -13.38
N ILE A 134 1.14 -13.89 -14.07
CA ILE A 134 1.65 -13.02 -15.13
C ILE A 134 2.68 -12.03 -14.56
N ALA A 135 2.40 -11.42 -13.41
CA ALA A 135 3.33 -10.51 -12.73
C ALA A 135 4.61 -11.21 -12.27
N SER A 136 4.52 -12.46 -11.82
CA SER A 136 5.69 -13.28 -11.46
C SER A 136 6.58 -13.53 -12.68
N ILE A 137 5.98 -13.86 -13.83
CA ILE A 137 6.71 -13.99 -15.10
C ILE A 137 7.31 -12.65 -15.51
N ARG A 138 6.57 -11.54 -15.35
CA ARG A 138 7.05 -10.18 -15.63
C ARG A 138 8.29 -9.84 -14.80
N ILE A 139 8.29 -10.14 -13.49
CA ILE A 139 9.48 -9.94 -12.64
C ILE A 139 10.64 -10.79 -13.14
N LEU A 140 10.43 -12.08 -13.41
CA LEU A 140 11.51 -12.97 -13.84
C LEU A 140 11.97 -12.72 -15.29
N SER A 141 11.21 -11.95 -16.07
CA SER A 141 11.57 -11.48 -17.40
C SER A 141 12.00 -10.01 -17.38
N ASN A 142 12.55 -9.49 -18.46
CA ASN A 142 12.91 -8.07 -18.58
C ASN A 142 11.75 -7.23 -19.14
N PHE A 143 10.51 -7.63 -18.87
CA PHE A 143 9.32 -6.97 -19.40
C PHE A 143 8.93 -5.77 -18.53
N LYS A 144 8.80 -4.58 -19.14
CA LYS A 144 8.55 -3.33 -18.41
C LYS A 144 7.14 -3.31 -17.82
N TYR A 145 7.03 -2.81 -16.59
CA TYR A 145 5.77 -2.79 -15.85
C TYR A 145 4.70 -1.90 -16.51
N ASN A 146 5.08 -0.71 -16.99
CA ASN A 146 4.15 0.20 -17.66
C ASN A 146 3.49 -0.43 -18.91
N ILE A 147 4.24 -1.19 -19.72
CA ILE A 147 3.69 -1.88 -20.89
C ILE A 147 2.68 -2.95 -20.46
N MET A 148 3.00 -3.71 -19.41
CA MET A 148 2.08 -4.72 -18.87
C MET A 148 0.76 -4.08 -18.43
N MET A 149 0.82 -2.99 -17.66
CA MET A 149 -0.38 -2.31 -17.19
C MET A 149 -1.17 -1.67 -18.35
N THR A 150 -0.51 -1.11 -19.36
CA THR A 150 -1.19 -0.61 -20.57
C THR A 150 -1.97 -1.72 -21.27
N LEU A 151 -1.39 -2.91 -21.46
CA LEU A 151 -2.08 -4.03 -22.10
C LEU A 151 -3.28 -4.50 -21.26
N VAL A 152 -3.10 -4.65 -19.95
CA VAL A 152 -4.15 -5.09 -19.03
C VAL A 152 -5.32 -4.10 -19.02
N TYR A 153 -5.05 -2.81 -18.82
CA TYR A 153 -6.10 -1.78 -18.80
C TYR A 153 -6.71 -1.53 -20.17
N LEU A 154 -5.99 -1.75 -21.28
CA LEU A 154 -6.59 -1.73 -22.61
C LEU A 154 -7.66 -2.82 -22.74
N VAL A 155 -7.40 -4.03 -22.26
CA VAL A 155 -8.40 -5.11 -22.22
C VAL A 155 -9.58 -4.73 -21.31
N ILE A 156 -9.32 -4.17 -20.13
CA ILE A 156 -10.38 -3.68 -19.22
C ILE A 156 -11.24 -2.61 -19.90
N PHE A 157 -10.65 -1.66 -20.61
CA PHE A 157 -11.40 -0.62 -21.31
C PHE A 157 -12.26 -1.18 -22.45
N VAL A 158 -11.76 -2.17 -23.19
CA VAL A 158 -12.55 -2.85 -24.22
C VAL A 158 -13.70 -3.62 -23.59
N LEU A 159 -13.45 -4.42 -22.55
CA LEU A 159 -14.49 -5.19 -21.86
C LEU A 159 -15.53 -4.29 -21.19
N GLY A 160 -15.11 -3.18 -20.60
CA GLY A 160 -16.01 -2.22 -19.95
C GLY A 160 -17.03 -1.58 -20.90
N THR A 161 -16.77 -1.55 -22.21
CA THR A 161 -17.80 -1.13 -23.20
C THR A 161 -18.90 -2.18 -23.44
N GLN A 162 -18.69 -3.42 -22.98
CA GLN A 162 -19.57 -4.57 -23.21
C GLN A 162 -20.32 -5.01 -21.96
N VAL A 163 -19.99 -4.44 -20.80
CA VAL A 163 -20.48 -4.84 -19.48
C VAL A 163 -21.42 -3.77 -18.92
N SER A 164 -22.39 -4.17 -18.11
CA SER A 164 -23.34 -3.25 -17.48
C SER A 164 -22.70 -2.38 -16.39
N GLU A 165 -23.38 -1.32 -15.99
CA GLU A 165 -22.85 -0.40 -14.97
C GLU A 165 -22.71 -1.07 -13.59
N GLU A 166 -23.58 -2.02 -13.25
CA GLU A 166 -23.52 -2.76 -11.98
C GLU A 166 -22.30 -3.67 -11.94
N PHE A 167 -22.07 -4.49 -12.98
CA PHE A 167 -20.90 -5.35 -13.07
C PHE A 167 -19.61 -4.53 -13.15
N LEU A 168 -19.65 -3.37 -13.82
CA LEU A 168 -18.54 -2.44 -13.83
C LEU A 168 -18.20 -1.96 -12.41
N ALA A 169 -19.21 -1.49 -11.65
CA ALA A 169 -19.04 -1.02 -10.28
C ALA A 169 -18.50 -2.11 -9.36
N ILE A 170 -19.10 -3.31 -9.39
CA ILE A 170 -18.66 -4.47 -8.61
C ILE A 170 -17.23 -4.88 -8.98
N SER A 171 -16.87 -4.87 -10.27
CA SER A 171 -15.55 -5.31 -10.74
C SER A 171 -14.40 -4.45 -10.19
N PHE A 172 -14.58 -3.13 -10.15
CA PHE A 172 -13.57 -2.23 -9.61
C PHE A 172 -13.60 -2.13 -8.08
N ASP A 173 -14.76 -2.28 -7.44
CA ASP A 173 -14.81 -2.40 -5.99
C ASP A 173 -14.13 -3.69 -5.51
N ALA A 174 -14.29 -4.79 -6.25
CA ALA A 174 -13.56 -6.03 -6.04
C ALA A 174 -12.05 -5.85 -6.16
N SER A 175 -11.59 -4.99 -7.08
CA SER A 175 -10.16 -4.62 -7.19
C SER A 175 -9.63 -4.11 -5.85
N GLY A 176 -10.26 -3.08 -5.29
CA GLY A 176 -9.81 -2.45 -4.04
C GLY A 176 -10.04 -3.31 -2.80
N ALA A 177 -11.01 -4.22 -2.83
CA ALA A 177 -11.24 -5.17 -1.74
C ALA A 177 -10.19 -6.30 -1.70
N THR A 178 -9.46 -6.58 -2.80
CA THR A 178 -8.42 -7.63 -2.78
C THR A 178 -7.13 -7.22 -2.08
N THR A 179 -6.93 -5.94 -1.81
CA THR A 179 -5.67 -5.38 -1.27
C THR A 179 -5.72 -5.11 0.23
N GLY A 180 -6.50 -5.92 0.94
CA GLY A 180 -6.64 -5.81 2.38
C GLY A 180 -5.41 -6.24 3.18
N ALA A 181 -5.60 -6.29 4.48
CA ALA A 181 -4.52 -6.41 5.47
C ALA A 181 -3.75 -7.73 5.41
N LEU A 182 -4.32 -8.77 4.78
CA LEU A 182 -3.70 -10.09 4.66
C LEU A 182 -2.97 -10.25 3.33
N THR A 183 -3.60 -9.88 2.22
CA THR A 183 -3.05 -10.12 0.87
C THR A 183 -1.89 -9.20 0.52
N THR A 184 -1.96 -7.91 0.85
CA THR A 184 -0.95 -6.93 0.45
C THR A 184 0.46 -7.26 0.97
N PRO A 185 0.69 -7.47 2.28
CA PRO A 185 2.04 -7.79 2.79
C PRO A 185 2.61 -9.07 2.18
N PHE A 186 1.75 -10.06 1.93
CA PHE A 186 2.15 -11.35 1.38
C PHE A 186 2.57 -11.26 -0.08
N VAL A 187 1.78 -10.55 -0.91
CA VAL A 187 2.09 -10.35 -2.33
C VAL A 187 3.33 -9.48 -2.49
N LEU A 188 3.51 -8.48 -1.62
CA LEU A 188 4.75 -7.70 -1.56
C LEU A 188 5.95 -8.58 -1.19
N ALA A 189 5.80 -9.51 -0.24
CA ALA A 189 6.86 -10.45 0.11
C ALA A 189 7.23 -11.38 -1.05
N ILE A 190 6.25 -11.83 -1.86
CA ILE A 190 6.51 -12.55 -3.11
C ILE A 190 7.29 -11.67 -4.09
N SER A 191 6.83 -10.44 -4.32
CA SER A 191 7.47 -9.48 -5.24
C SER A 191 8.94 -9.25 -4.89
N ILE A 192 9.22 -8.92 -3.62
CA ILE A 192 10.59 -8.71 -3.10
C ILE A 192 11.42 -10.00 -3.15
N GLY A 193 10.81 -11.15 -2.85
CA GLY A 193 11.49 -12.44 -2.91
C GLY A 193 11.95 -12.80 -4.33
N LEU A 194 11.08 -12.57 -5.33
CA LEU A 194 11.38 -12.80 -6.74
C LEU A 194 12.39 -11.76 -7.27
N SER A 195 12.24 -10.47 -6.93
CA SER A 195 13.15 -9.41 -7.39
C SER A 195 14.59 -9.64 -6.90
N ARG A 196 14.76 -10.00 -5.62
CA ARG A 196 16.07 -10.35 -5.04
C ARG A 196 16.71 -11.57 -5.68
N THR A 197 15.90 -12.56 -6.05
CA THR A 197 16.41 -13.81 -6.66
C THR A 197 16.79 -13.61 -8.12
N LYS A 198 16.05 -12.78 -8.86
CA LYS A 198 16.44 -12.35 -10.22
C LYS A 198 17.78 -11.59 -10.18
N GLY A 199 17.91 -10.66 -9.24
CA GLY A 199 19.06 -9.78 -9.11
C GLY A 199 19.24 -8.83 -10.31
N GLY A 200 20.25 -7.97 -10.22
CA GLY A 200 20.60 -7.02 -11.29
C GLY A 200 20.11 -5.59 -11.03
N LYS A 201 20.29 -4.73 -12.05
CA LYS A 201 20.09 -3.27 -11.93
C LYS A 201 18.62 -2.83 -11.77
N THR A 202 17.65 -3.71 -12.07
CA THR A 202 16.21 -3.41 -11.97
C THR A 202 15.58 -3.92 -10.67
N THR A 203 16.37 -4.36 -9.69
CA THR A 203 15.85 -4.99 -8.45
C THR A 203 14.88 -4.09 -7.69
N GLU A 204 15.13 -2.78 -7.63
CA GLU A 204 14.24 -1.82 -6.97
C GLU A 204 12.93 -1.63 -7.73
N GLU A 205 12.99 -1.43 -9.06
CA GLU A 205 11.81 -1.38 -9.93
C GLU A 205 10.98 -2.66 -9.81
N ASP A 206 11.66 -3.81 -9.81
CA ASP A 206 11.02 -5.12 -9.81
C ASP A 206 10.37 -5.46 -8.47
N SER A 207 10.72 -4.75 -7.39
CA SER A 207 10.14 -4.97 -6.06
C SER A 207 8.71 -4.44 -5.93
N PHE A 208 8.29 -3.54 -6.84
CA PHE A 208 6.97 -2.92 -6.85
C PHE A 208 6.14 -3.31 -8.09
N GLY A 209 4.84 -3.03 -8.03
CA GLY A 209 3.86 -3.20 -9.10
C GLY A 209 3.13 -4.53 -9.10
N MET A 210 3.55 -5.50 -8.28
CA MET A 210 2.88 -6.81 -8.21
C MET A 210 1.47 -6.70 -7.59
N VAL A 211 1.29 -5.87 -6.57
CA VAL A 211 -0.01 -5.65 -5.92
C VAL A 211 -0.97 -4.95 -6.88
N GLY A 212 -0.49 -3.94 -7.60
CA GLY A 212 -1.26 -3.26 -8.65
C GLY A 212 -1.62 -4.17 -9.82
N ALA A 213 -0.72 -5.08 -10.22
CA ALA A 213 -1.01 -6.06 -11.28
C ALA A 213 -2.09 -7.06 -10.84
N MET A 214 -1.96 -7.59 -9.62
CA MET A 214 -2.96 -8.45 -8.97
C MET A 214 -4.34 -7.78 -8.98
N SER A 215 -4.42 -6.49 -8.63
CA SER A 215 -5.66 -5.73 -8.47
C SER A 215 -6.46 -5.61 -9.78
N ALA A 216 -5.80 -5.76 -10.93
CA ALA A 216 -6.48 -5.82 -12.22
C ALA A 216 -7.19 -7.18 -12.48
N GLY A 217 -6.79 -8.23 -11.76
CA GLY A 217 -7.37 -9.58 -11.88
C GLY A 217 -8.85 -9.66 -11.52
N PRO A 218 -9.29 -9.13 -10.36
CA PRO A 218 -10.70 -9.02 -9.98
C PRO A 218 -11.55 -8.30 -11.03
N ILE A 219 -11.03 -7.19 -11.57
CA ILE A 219 -11.73 -6.40 -12.60
C ILE A 219 -12.01 -7.27 -13.82
N LEU A 220 -10.96 -7.91 -14.34
CA LEU A 220 -11.08 -8.80 -15.49
C LEU A 220 -11.99 -10.00 -15.21
N ALA A 221 -11.88 -10.62 -14.03
CA ALA A 221 -12.70 -11.77 -13.67
C ALA A 221 -14.20 -11.44 -13.65
N VAL A 222 -14.59 -10.38 -12.96
CA VAL A 222 -16.00 -9.97 -12.85
C VAL A 222 -16.56 -9.50 -14.20
N MET A 223 -15.78 -8.74 -14.98
CA MET A 223 -16.20 -8.36 -16.35
C MET A 223 -16.38 -9.58 -17.26
N LEU A 224 -15.48 -10.56 -17.19
CA LEU A 224 -15.60 -11.79 -17.97
C LEU A 224 -16.82 -12.62 -17.56
N ILE A 225 -17.17 -12.67 -16.27
CA ILE A 225 -18.42 -13.31 -15.82
C ILE A 225 -19.62 -12.68 -16.52
N SER A 226 -19.71 -11.35 -16.55
CA SER A 226 -20.82 -10.64 -17.22
C SER A 226 -20.89 -10.96 -18.72
N VAL A 227 -19.75 -10.91 -19.42
CA VAL A 227 -19.70 -11.20 -20.86
C VAL A 227 -20.06 -12.66 -21.16
N ILE A 228 -19.58 -13.62 -20.35
CA ILE A 228 -19.81 -15.05 -20.56
C ILE A 228 -21.25 -15.45 -20.18
N SER A 229 -21.78 -14.91 -19.08
CA SER A 229 -23.16 -15.16 -18.65
C SER A 229 -24.20 -14.51 -19.58
N GLY A 230 -23.79 -13.52 -20.37
CA GLY A 230 -24.70 -12.71 -21.19
C GLY A 230 -25.65 -11.85 -20.36
N GLN A 231 -25.43 -11.77 -19.05
CA GLN A 231 -26.28 -11.04 -18.12
C GLN A 231 -25.91 -9.55 -18.18
N GLN A 232 -26.82 -8.76 -18.76
CA GLN A 232 -26.65 -7.32 -18.95
C GLN A 232 -27.30 -6.48 -17.84
N ASN A 233 -28.11 -7.09 -16.98
CA ASN A 233 -28.64 -6.44 -15.77
C ASN A 233 -28.79 -7.49 -14.66
N ILE A 234 -28.61 -7.06 -13.43
CA ILE A 234 -28.85 -7.88 -12.25
C ILE A 234 -30.34 -7.78 -11.91
N HIS A 235 -31.11 -8.83 -12.21
CA HIS A 235 -32.55 -8.88 -12.01
C HIS A 235 -32.88 -9.43 -10.61
N GLY A 236 -32.58 -8.66 -9.57
CA GLY A 236 -32.98 -8.97 -8.20
C GLY A 236 -33.32 -7.69 -7.46
N GLU A 237 -34.38 -7.73 -6.65
CA GLU A 237 -34.66 -6.65 -5.70
C GLU A 237 -33.72 -6.81 -4.52
N ALA A 238 -33.08 -5.71 -4.11
CA ALA A 238 -32.23 -5.70 -2.93
C ALA A 238 -33.04 -6.15 -1.70
N VAL A 239 -32.42 -6.94 -0.83
CA VAL A 239 -33.06 -7.32 0.44
C VAL A 239 -33.34 -6.05 1.25
N GLU A 240 -34.60 -5.82 1.63
CA GLU A 240 -34.98 -4.65 2.43
C GLU A 240 -34.13 -4.61 3.72
N PHE A 241 -33.52 -3.45 3.97
CA PHE A 241 -32.74 -3.23 5.18
C PHE A 241 -33.65 -3.11 6.40
N ALA A 242 -33.77 -4.19 7.18
CA ALA A 242 -34.50 -4.20 8.43
C ALA A 242 -33.54 -3.96 9.62
N THR A 243 -33.84 -2.95 10.44
CA THR A 243 -33.08 -2.73 11.67
C THR A 243 -33.55 -3.69 12.77
N SER A 244 -32.62 -4.42 13.37
CA SER A 244 -32.92 -5.18 14.59
C SER A 244 -33.11 -4.22 15.76
N THR A 245 -34.16 -4.45 16.54
CA THR A 245 -34.41 -3.72 17.80
C THR A 245 -33.56 -4.26 18.96
N GLU A 246 -32.87 -5.39 18.77
CA GLU A 246 -32.06 -6.05 19.78
C GLU A 246 -30.56 -5.84 19.55
N VAL A 247 -29.81 -5.63 20.65
CA VAL A 247 -28.35 -5.38 20.60
C VAL A 247 -27.55 -6.69 20.49
N TRP A 248 -27.88 -7.68 21.32
CA TRP A 248 -27.05 -8.87 21.50
C TRP A 248 -27.40 -10.03 20.57
N SER A 249 -28.69 -10.18 20.24
CA SER A 249 -29.18 -11.31 19.45
C SER A 249 -28.53 -11.40 18.07
N PRO A 250 -28.42 -10.32 17.27
CA PRO A 250 -27.78 -10.37 15.95
C PRO A 250 -26.30 -10.77 16.02
N ILE A 251 -25.59 -10.25 17.02
CA ILE A 251 -24.16 -10.54 17.26
C ILE A 251 -23.96 -12.02 17.59
N PHE A 252 -24.77 -12.59 18.49
CA PHE A 252 -24.64 -13.99 18.87
C PHE A 252 -25.08 -14.94 17.76
N SER A 253 -26.09 -14.60 16.97
CA SER A 253 -26.50 -15.40 15.81
C SER A 253 -25.44 -15.43 14.71
N ALA A 254 -24.79 -14.29 14.46
CA ALA A 254 -23.72 -14.18 13.46
C ALA A 254 -22.47 -14.98 13.87
N LEU A 255 -22.14 -15.01 15.17
CA LEU A 255 -20.88 -15.56 15.67
C LEU A 255 -20.58 -16.99 15.20
N GLN A 256 -21.55 -17.91 15.27
CA GLN A 256 -21.34 -19.30 14.88
C GLN A 256 -21.12 -19.44 13.37
N HIS A 257 -21.93 -18.76 12.56
CA HIS A 257 -21.85 -18.82 11.11
C HIS A 257 -20.50 -18.26 10.64
N THR A 258 -20.16 -17.06 11.09
CA THR A 258 -18.92 -16.37 10.73
C THR A 258 -17.67 -17.14 11.18
N LEU A 259 -17.74 -17.86 12.31
CA LEU A 259 -16.64 -18.74 12.74
C LEU A 259 -16.40 -19.88 11.73
N ILE A 260 -17.48 -20.52 11.25
CA ILE A 260 -17.39 -21.61 10.28
C ILE A 260 -16.84 -21.10 8.95
N GLU A 261 -17.28 -19.93 8.50
CA GLU A 261 -16.77 -19.29 7.29
C GLU A 261 -15.29 -18.92 7.41
N SER A 262 -14.89 -18.32 8.53
CA SER A 262 -13.50 -17.99 8.84
C SER A 262 -12.61 -19.24 8.77
N ILE A 263 -13.08 -20.37 9.32
CA ILE A 263 -12.38 -21.65 9.26
C ILE A 263 -12.27 -22.15 7.81
N LYS A 264 -13.38 -22.17 7.06
CA LYS A 264 -13.41 -22.62 5.66
C LYS A 264 -12.48 -21.78 4.77
N ALA A 265 -12.41 -20.47 5.00
CA ALA A 265 -11.54 -19.55 4.26
C ALA A 265 -10.04 -19.81 4.51
N LEU A 266 -9.66 -20.15 5.74
CA LEU A 266 -8.26 -20.31 6.14
C LEU A 266 -7.69 -21.73 5.95
N ILE A 267 -8.56 -22.75 5.93
CA ILE A 267 -8.14 -24.16 5.74
C ILE A 267 -7.30 -24.36 4.47
N PRO A 268 -7.67 -23.85 3.29
CA PRO A 268 -6.96 -24.14 2.06
C PRO A 268 -5.50 -23.67 2.06
N ILE A 269 -5.23 -22.45 2.55
CA ILE A 269 -3.86 -21.91 2.65
C ILE A 269 -3.04 -22.65 3.73
N ALA A 270 -3.65 -22.96 4.87
CA ALA A 270 -3.01 -23.74 5.92
C ALA A 270 -2.65 -25.16 5.43
N ALA A 271 -3.57 -25.81 4.71
CA ALA A 271 -3.35 -27.13 4.13
C ALA A 271 -2.19 -27.12 3.13
N LEU A 272 -2.15 -26.13 2.23
CA LEU A 272 -1.04 -25.98 1.29
C LEU A 272 0.30 -25.86 2.01
N PHE A 273 0.38 -25.02 3.04
CA PHE A 273 1.59 -24.89 3.85
C PHE A 273 2.00 -26.20 4.51
N PHE A 274 1.08 -26.90 5.20
CA PHE A 274 1.42 -28.13 5.91
C PHE A 274 1.83 -29.27 4.96
N ILE A 275 1.24 -29.33 3.76
CA ILE A 275 1.68 -30.25 2.70
C ILE A 275 3.14 -29.93 2.31
N PHE A 276 3.46 -28.68 1.98
CA PHE A 276 4.82 -28.30 1.60
C PHE A 276 5.81 -28.43 2.76
N ASN A 277 5.40 -28.15 3.98
CA ASN A 277 6.23 -28.33 5.15
C ASN A 277 6.62 -29.79 5.36
N PHE A 278 5.66 -30.71 5.17
CA PHE A 278 5.89 -32.15 5.28
C PHE A 278 6.88 -32.67 4.23
N PHE A 279 6.76 -32.22 2.98
CA PHE A 279 7.59 -32.72 1.88
C PHE A 279 8.91 -31.95 1.66
N LYS A 280 8.93 -30.64 1.91
CA LYS A 280 10.02 -29.74 1.50
C LYS A 280 10.56 -28.87 2.63
N PHE A 281 9.74 -27.99 3.23
CA PHE A 281 10.27 -26.91 4.07
C PHE A 281 10.94 -27.44 5.34
N LYS A 282 10.35 -28.48 5.97
CA LYS A 282 10.86 -29.09 7.20
C LYS A 282 11.21 -28.03 8.27
N VAL A 283 10.27 -27.11 8.48
CA VAL A 283 10.39 -25.99 9.41
C VAL A 283 10.61 -26.48 10.84
N GLU A 284 11.37 -25.72 11.63
CA GLU A 284 11.62 -26.05 13.03
C GLU A 284 10.33 -26.12 13.85
N ARG A 285 10.27 -27.05 14.81
CA ARG A 285 9.08 -27.27 15.65
C ARG A 285 8.61 -25.99 16.38
N LYS A 286 9.53 -25.11 16.77
CA LYS A 286 9.19 -23.84 17.43
C LYS A 286 8.38 -22.92 16.52
N GLU A 287 8.76 -22.83 15.25
CA GLU A 287 8.08 -22.02 14.25
C GLU A 287 6.75 -22.67 13.83
N ILE A 288 6.68 -24.00 13.70
CA ILE A 288 5.40 -24.70 13.45
C ILE A 288 4.38 -24.40 14.57
N VAL A 289 4.78 -24.47 15.84
CA VAL A 289 3.89 -24.14 16.97
C VAL A 289 3.47 -22.67 16.93
N ARG A 290 4.38 -21.77 16.53
CA ARG A 290 4.06 -20.35 16.32
C ARG A 290 3.00 -20.17 15.24
N ILE A 291 3.16 -20.83 14.09
CA ILE A 291 2.21 -20.79 12.97
C ILE A 291 0.84 -21.34 13.38
N ILE A 292 0.79 -22.48 14.08
CA ILE A 292 -0.49 -23.06 14.54
C ILE A 292 -1.20 -22.10 15.51
N ARG A 293 -0.47 -21.48 16.45
CA ARG A 293 -1.05 -20.48 17.35
C ARG A 293 -1.50 -19.24 16.60
N GLY A 294 -0.71 -18.77 15.63
CA GLY A 294 -1.06 -17.66 14.74
C GLY A 294 -2.37 -17.93 14.00
N LEU A 295 -2.53 -19.12 13.39
CA LEU A 295 -3.75 -19.53 12.70
C LEU A 295 -4.98 -19.48 13.61
N VAL A 296 -4.86 -19.94 14.86
CA VAL A 296 -5.95 -19.86 15.85
C VAL A 296 -6.31 -18.40 16.14
N TYR A 297 -5.32 -17.52 16.35
CA TYR A 297 -5.58 -16.10 16.55
C TYR A 297 -6.16 -15.42 15.31
N THR A 298 -5.70 -15.76 14.11
CA THR A 298 -6.26 -15.27 12.85
C THR A 298 -7.74 -15.62 12.74
N ILE A 299 -8.13 -16.87 13.02
CA ILE A 299 -9.55 -17.29 12.97
C ILE A 299 -10.38 -16.52 13.99
N ILE A 300 -9.94 -16.46 15.25
CA ILE A 300 -10.66 -15.73 16.31
C ILE A 300 -10.80 -14.25 15.96
N GLY A 301 -9.70 -13.62 15.53
CA GLY A 301 -9.67 -12.21 15.17
C GLY A 301 -10.56 -11.90 13.97
N LEU A 302 -10.48 -12.71 12.91
CA LEU A 302 -11.30 -12.59 11.71
C LEU A 302 -12.79 -12.70 12.03
N THR A 303 -13.17 -13.67 12.86
CA THR A 303 -14.57 -13.84 13.28
C THR A 303 -15.09 -12.63 14.05
N LEU A 304 -14.34 -12.14 15.05
CA LEU A 304 -14.75 -10.96 15.82
C LEU A 304 -14.81 -9.70 14.94
N PHE A 305 -13.87 -9.56 14.00
CA PHE A 305 -13.83 -8.45 13.05
C PHE A 305 -15.06 -8.46 12.14
N LEU A 306 -15.34 -9.58 11.48
CA LEU A 306 -16.48 -9.70 10.55
C LEU A 306 -17.82 -9.50 11.26
N VAL A 307 -18.01 -10.10 12.44
CA VAL A 307 -19.24 -9.89 13.24
C VAL A 307 -19.39 -8.42 13.65
N GLY A 308 -18.32 -7.79 14.14
CA GLY A 308 -18.36 -6.38 14.54
C GLY A 308 -18.58 -5.42 13.36
N ALA A 309 -18.04 -5.77 12.19
CA ALA A 309 -18.19 -5.00 10.97
C ALA A 309 -19.62 -5.10 10.42
N ASN A 310 -20.14 -6.31 10.24
CA ASN A 310 -21.47 -6.58 9.68
C ASN A 310 -22.56 -6.02 10.60
N GLU A 311 -22.55 -6.41 11.88
CA GLU A 311 -23.64 -6.07 12.81
C GLU A 311 -23.53 -4.66 13.38
N GLY A 312 -22.35 -4.03 13.31
CA GLY A 312 -22.07 -2.73 13.90
C GLY A 312 -21.84 -1.62 12.89
N PHE A 313 -20.70 -1.67 12.18
CA PHE A 313 -20.28 -0.58 11.29
C PHE A 313 -21.12 -0.45 10.04
N MET A 314 -21.41 -1.56 9.36
CA MET A 314 -22.17 -1.51 8.10
C MET A 314 -23.59 -1.01 8.33
N ASP A 315 -24.26 -1.52 9.36
CA ASP A 315 -25.59 -1.08 9.72
C ASP A 315 -25.63 0.41 10.10
N MET A 316 -24.66 0.88 10.88
CA MET A 316 -24.54 2.30 11.19
C MET A 316 -24.24 3.13 9.92
N GLY A 317 -23.40 2.61 9.02
CA GLY A 317 -23.09 3.22 7.73
C GLY A 317 -24.34 3.43 6.89
N ARG A 318 -25.15 2.38 6.70
CA ARG A 318 -26.41 2.44 5.94
C ARG A 318 -27.39 3.43 6.55
N ILE A 319 -27.60 3.38 7.87
CA ILE A 319 -28.52 4.28 8.60
C ILE A 319 -28.09 5.75 8.47
N LEU A 320 -26.79 6.03 8.60
CA LEU A 320 -26.26 7.37 8.38
C LEU A 320 -26.41 7.82 6.92
N GLY A 321 -26.16 6.92 5.97
CA GLY A 321 -26.33 7.20 4.55
C GLY A 321 -27.77 7.61 4.22
N MET A 322 -28.74 6.78 4.62
CA MET A 322 -30.17 7.05 4.44
C MET A 322 -30.59 8.34 5.12
N GLY A 323 -30.26 8.49 6.42
CA GLY A 323 -30.69 9.65 7.19
C GLY A 323 -30.11 10.98 6.67
N LEU A 324 -28.85 10.99 6.21
CA LEU A 324 -28.21 12.18 5.66
C LEU A 324 -28.75 12.51 4.27
N ALA A 325 -29.07 11.50 3.46
CA ALA A 325 -29.71 11.71 2.16
C ALA A 325 -31.10 12.32 2.31
N ASP A 326 -31.92 11.81 3.24
CA ASP A 326 -33.26 12.33 3.51
C ASP A 326 -33.28 13.77 4.02
N ARG A 327 -32.38 14.09 4.97
CA ARG A 327 -32.43 15.37 5.71
C ARG A 327 -31.51 16.45 5.17
N TYR A 328 -30.36 16.04 4.61
CA TYR A 328 -29.26 16.91 4.24
C TYR A 328 -28.73 16.62 2.84
N PHE A 329 -29.62 16.27 1.90
CA PHE A 329 -29.30 15.94 0.50
C PHE A 329 -28.22 16.83 -0.13
N GLY A 330 -28.36 18.17 -0.03
CA GLY A 330 -27.41 19.12 -0.63
C GLY A 330 -26.01 19.16 0.02
N MET A 331 -25.86 18.60 1.23
CA MET A 331 -24.59 18.53 1.97
C MET A 331 -23.90 17.16 1.84
N LEU A 332 -24.51 16.18 1.15
CA LEU A 332 -23.92 14.85 0.95
C LEU A 332 -22.48 14.90 0.43
N PRO A 333 -22.11 15.70 -0.59
CA PRO A 333 -20.73 15.77 -1.05
C PRO A 333 -19.75 16.28 0.01
N ILE A 334 -20.20 17.15 0.93
CA ILE A 334 -19.38 17.66 2.03
C ILE A 334 -19.15 16.58 3.08
N PHE A 335 -20.19 15.82 3.44
CA PHE A 335 -20.04 14.67 4.32
C PHE A 335 -19.14 13.60 3.71
N GLY A 336 -19.29 13.33 2.42
CA GLY A 336 -18.41 12.44 1.65
C GLY A 336 -16.96 12.92 1.63
N LEU A 337 -16.71 14.21 1.40
CA LEU A 337 -15.37 14.81 1.47
C LEU A 337 -14.70 14.57 2.83
N LEU A 338 -15.42 14.88 3.91
CA LEU A 338 -14.91 14.71 5.28
C LEU A 338 -14.66 13.25 5.61
N LEU A 339 -15.57 12.36 5.23
CA LEU A 339 -15.44 10.92 5.40
C LEU A 339 -14.18 10.40 4.69
N GLY A 340 -14.00 10.73 3.41
CA GLY A 340 -12.85 10.28 2.62
C GLY A 340 -11.52 10.81 3.13
N MET A 341 -11.49 12.08 3.52
CA MET A 341 -10.30 12.65 4.16
C MET A 341 -9.96 11.89 5.44
N MET A 342 -10.96 11.59 6.28
CA MET A 342 -10.78 10.92 7.56
C MET A 342 -10.31 9.48 7.40
N VAL A 343 -10.90 8.73 6.46
CA VAL A 343 -10.53 7.33 6.19
C VAL A 343 -9.06 7.24 5.79
N VAL A 344 -8.59 8.06 4.85
CA VAL A 344 -7.17 8.05 4.44
C VAL A 344 -6.24 8.56 5.53
N LEU A 345 -6.67 9.55 6.32
CA LEU A 345 -5.85 10.03 7.45
C LEU A 345 -5.70 8.97 8.54
N ALA A 346 -6.68 8.11 8.68
CA ALA A 346 -6.72 7.05 9.67
C ALA A 346 -6.08 5.74 9.15
N GLU A 347 -6.00 5.53 7.83
CA GLU A 347 -5.46 4.32 7.21
C GLU A 347 -3.94 4.15 7.50
N PRO A 348 -3.53 3.08 8.21
CA PRO A 348 -2.13 2.85 8.56
C PRO A 348 -1.31 2.41 7.34
N ALA A 349 -1.93 1.73 6.38
CA ALA A 349 -1.25 1.27 5.17
C ALA A 349 -0.78 2.45 4.30
N VAL A 350 -1.51 3.58 4.31
CA VAL A 350 -1.09 4.84 3.67
C VAL A 350 0.15 5.44 4.33
N HIS A 351 0.32 5.27 5.64
CA HIS A 351 1.53 5.71 6.34
C HIS A 351 2.74 4.89 5.93
N VAL A 352 2.62 3.55 5.91
CA VAL A 352 3.69 2.63 5.51
C VAL A 352 4.09 2.86 4.05
N LEU A 353 3.11 3.03 3.17
CA LEU A 353 3.35 3.42 1.78
C LEU A 353 4.11 4.75 1.69
N GLY A 354 3.76 5.72 2.55
CA GLY A 354 4.46 6.98 2.64
C GLY A 354 5.93 6.82 2.97
N GLU A 355 6.27 5.93 3.91
CA GLU A 355 7.66 5.64 4.26
C GLU A 355 8.40 5.00 3.09
N GLN A 356 7.76 4.05 2.38
CA GLN A 356 8.33 3.44 1.18
C GLN A 356 8.59 4.46 0.06
N VAL A 357 7.65 5.38 -0.18
CA VAL A 357 7.82 6.48 -1.14
C VAL A 357 8.93 7.41 -0.69
N GLU A 358 8.97 7.79 0.58
CA GLU A 358 9.98 8.71 1.11
C GLU A 358 11.39 8.11 0.98
N ASP A 359 11.54 6.82 1.26
CA ASP A 359 12.82 6.12 1.13
C ASP A 359 13.28 6.00 -0.33
N VAL A 360 12.39 5.58 -1.24
CA VAL A 360 12.69 5.46 -2.67
C VAL A 360 12.96 6.83 -3.33
N THR A 361 12.36 7.89 -2.80
CA THR A 361 12.55 9.25 -3.32
C THR A 361 13.70 10.01 -2.66
N ALA A 362 14.52 9.34 -1.83
CA ALA A 362 15.62 9.96 -1.10
C ALA A 362 15.16 11.16 -0.24
N GLY A 363 13.96 11.07 0.33
CA GLY A 363 13.34 12.12 1.13
C GLY A 363 12.70 13.26 0.33
N ASN A 364 12.71 13.20 -1.01
CA ASN A 364 12.12 14.26 -1.83
C ASN A 364 10.60 14.32 -1.71
N ILE A 365 9.90 13.24 -1.39
CA ILE A 365 8.46 13.26 -1.12
C ILE A 365 8.23 12.81 0.32
N PRO A 366 8.04 13.75 1.26
CA PRO A 366 7.83 13.37 2.66
C PRO A 366 6.44 12.77 2.87
N VAL A 367 6.33 11.82 3.80
CA VAL A 367 5.07 11.13 4.16
C VAL A 367 3.92 12.11 4.40
N LYS A 368 4.20 13.27 5.02
CA LYS A 368 3.18 14.29 5.30
C LYS A 368 2.54 14.86 4.04
N VAL A 369 3.35 15.13 3.01
CA VAL A 369 2.86 15.66 1.72
C VAL A 369 2.09 14.58 0.98
N LEU A 370 2.59 13.34 0.98
CA LEU A 370 1.88 12.22 0.37
C LEU A 370 0.52 12.01 1.05
N LYS A 371 0.50 11.87 2.37
CA LYS A 371 -0.72 11.65 3.17
C LYS A 371 -1.74 12.78 2.99
N GLY A 372 -1.28 14.04 2.96
CA GLY A 372 -2.14 15.20 2.69
C GLY A 372 -2.73 15.17 1.28
N THR A 373 -1.92 14.87 0.26
CA THR A 373 -2.35 14.79 -1.14
C THR A 373 -3.37 13.66 -1.32
N LEU A 374 -3.08 12.47 -0.80
CA LEU A 374 -3.96 11.31 -0.86
C LEU A 374 -5.29 11.56 -0.13
N SER A 375 -5.25 12.17 1.06
CA SER A 375 -6.45 12.50 1.83
C SER A 375 -7.37 13.47 1.10
N ILE A 376 -6.81 14.53 0.51
CA ILE A 376 -7.58 15.49 -0.30
C ILE A 376 -8.14 14.80 -1.55
N GLY A 377 -7.32 14.02 -2.25
CA GLY A 377 -7.74 13.29 -3.45
C GLY A 377 -8.90 12.36 -3.16
N VAL A 378 -8.75 11.46 -2.19
CA VAL A 378 -9.79 10.47 -1.85
C VAL A 378 -11.04 11.15 -1.27
N GLY A 379 -10.88 12.22 -0.48
CA GLY A 379 -12.02 13.05 -0.07
C GLY A 379 -12.80 13.55 -1.28
N ILE A 380 -12.13 14.14 -2.27
CA ILE A 380 -12.78 14.61 -3.51
C ILE A 380 -13.43 13.43 -4.26
N ALA A 381 -12.79 12.27 -4.30
CA ALA A 381 -13.32 11.07 -4.97
C ALA A 381 -14.63 10.58 -4.32
N ILE A 382 -14.71 10.55 -2.99
CA ILE A 382 -15.95 10.21 -2.29
C ILE A 382 -17.00 11.31 -2.46
N ALA A 383 -16.62 12.58 -2.41
CA ALA A 383 -17.53 13.68 -2.67
C ALA A 383 -18.16 13.59 -4.08
N LEU A 384 -17.35 13.28 -5.10
CA LEU A 384 -17.82 13.02 -6.46
C LEU A 384 -18.67 11.75 -6.55
N SER A 385 -18.37 10.74 -5.75
CA SER A 385 -19.21 9.54 -5.64
C SER A 385 -20.59 9.88 -5.06
N MET A 386 -20.69 10.81 -4.11
CA MET A 386 -22.00 11.31 -3.64
C MET A 386 -22.73 12.06 -4.75
N VAL A 387 -22.03 12.89 -5.54
CA VAL A 387 -22.63 13.56 -6.72
C VAL A 387 -23.11 12.54 -7.75
N LYS A 388 -22.39 11.44 -7.96
CA LYS A 388 -22.80 10.31 -8.81
C LYS A 388 -24.13 9.74 -8.31
N VAL A 389 -24.23 9.35 -7.05
CA VAL A 389 -25.47 8.78 -6.47
C VAL A 389 -26.64 9.77 -6.55
N MET A 390 -26.37 11.07 -6.37
CA MET A 390 -27.39 12.12 -6.45
C MET A 390 -27.86 12.43 -7.88
N SER A 391 -27.08 12.09 -8.91
CA SER A 391 -27.32 12.52 -10.29
C SER A 391 -27.42 11.33 -11.23
N PRO A 392 -28.61 11.00 -11.77
CA PRO A 392 -28.82 9.85 -12.65
C PRO A 392 -28.01 9.87 -13.95
N GLN A 393 -27.49 11.05 -14.32
CA GLN A 393 -26.73 11.29 -15.54
C GLN A 393 -25.24 10.98 -15.37
N VAL A 394 -24.74 10.92 -14.13
CA VAL A 394 -23.33 10.80 -13.82
C VAL A 394 -22.99 9.34 -13.60
N GLN A 395 -22.35 8.72 -14.59
CA GLN A 395 -21.96 7.32 -14.54
C GLN A 395 -20.56 7.14 -13.95
N LEU A 396 -20.29 5.96 -13.39
CA LEU A 396 -18.98 5.62 -12.82
C LEU A 396 -17.83 5.74 -13.85
N TRP A 397 -18.08 5.35 -15.11
CA TRP A 397 -17.07 5.35 -16.17
C TRP A 397 -16.56 6.76 -16.51
N PHE A 398 -17.34 7.81 -16.24
CA PHE A 398 -16.91 9.20 -16.45
C PHE A 398 -15.75 9.60 -15.55
N PHE A 399 -15.50 8.85 -14.48
CA PHE A 399 -14.37 9.07 -13.60
C PHE A 399 -13.25 8.04 -13.85
N LEU A 400 -13.60 6.76 -13.90
CA LEU A 400 -12.61 5.68 -14.02
C LEU A 400 -11.84 5.72 -15.34
N LEU A 401 -12.53 5.91 -16.47
CA LEU A 401 -11.88 5.94 -17.78
C LEU A 401 -10.84 7.06 -17.87
N PRO A 402 -11.19 8.36 -17.65
CA PRO A 402 -10.19 9.41 -17.75
C PRO A 402 -9.11 9.27 -16.67
N GLY A 403 -9.46 8.86 -15.45
CA GLY A 403 -8.49 8.71 -14.37
C GLY A 403 -7.41 7.68 -14.69
N PHE A 404 -7.79 6.46 -15.07
CA PHE A 404 -6.83 5.42 -15.45
C PHE A 404 -6.16 5.70 -16.78
N ALA A 405 -6.83 6.31 -17.76
CA ALA A 405 -6.19 6.70 -19.02
C ALA A 405 -5.07 7.73 -18.79
N ILE A 406 -5.32 8.75 -17.97
CA ILE A 406 -4.29 9.74 -17.58
C ILE A 406 -3.15 9.04 -16.84
N ALA A 407 -3.44 8.17 -15.86
CA ALA A 407 -2.41 7.44 -15.12
C ALA A 407 -1.52 6.58 -16.04
N ILE A 408 -2.12 5.87 -17.01
CA ILE A 408 -1.38 5.06 -17.98
C ILE A 408 -0.52 5.95 -18.88
N ILE A 409 -1.04 7.07 -19.38
CA ILE A 409 -0.25 8.01 -20.20
C ILE A 409 0.93 8.55 -19.39
N LEU A 410 0.70 9.00 -18.16
CA LEU A 410 1.74 9.49 -17.26
C LEU A 410 2.79 8.42 -16.93
N SER A 411 2.43 7.14 -16.90
CA SER A 411 3.37 6.04 -16.62
C SER A 411 4.53 5.93 -17.62
N TYR A 412 4.41 6.50 -18.82
CA TYR A 412 5.50 6.57 -19.81
C TYR A 412 6.43 7.77 -19.59
N PHE A 413 6.01 8.75 -18.81
CA PHE A 413 6.78 9.96 -18.52
C PHE A 413 7.43 9.91 -17.15
N VAL A 414 6.90 9.15 -16.19
CA VAL A 414 7.42 9.02 -14.82
C VAL A 414 8.46 7.88 -14.73
N ASP A 415 9.31 7.88 -13.69
CA ASP A 415 10.29 6.81 -13.49
C ASP A 415 9.59 5.49 -13.08
N PRO A 416 10.09 4.32 -13.53
CA PRO A 416 9.38 3.05 -13.37
C PRO A 416 9.07 2.66 -11.94
N VAL A 417 9.91 3.04 -10.97
CA VAL A 417 9.67 2.75 -9.55
C VAL A 417 8.41 3.45 -9.06
N PHE A 418 8.22 4.72 -9.43
CA PHE A 418 6.99 5.46 -9.11
C PHE A 418 5.75 4.87 -9.80
N VAL A 419 5.90 4.31 -11.00
CA VAL A 419 4.80 3.60 -11.68
C VAL A 419 4.38 2.39 -10.85
N GLY A 420 5.33 1.57 -10.41
CA GLY A 420 5.07 0.42 -9.53
C GLY A 420 4.38 0.85 -8.24
N ILE A 421 4.94 1.84 -7.54
CA ILE A 421 4.39 2.34 -6.28
C ILE A 421 2.99 2.95 -6.48
N ALA A 422 2.74 3.70 -7.55
CA ALA A 422 1.44 4.33 -7.81
C ALA A 422 0.32 3.28 -7.96
N PHE A 423 0.56 2.24 -8.74
CA PHE A 423 -0.43 1.17 -8.94
C PHE A 423 -0.59 0.29 -7.70
N ASP A 424 0.48 0.02 -6.95
CA ASP A 424 0.37 -0.67 -5.66
C ASP A 424 -0.43 0.17 -4.65
N ALA A 425 -0.18 1.48 -4.61
CA ALA A 425 -0.86 2.43 -3.72
C ALA A 425 -2.37 2.51 -3.92
N GLY A 426 -2.83 2.32 -5.16
CA GLY A 426 -4.26 2.32 -5.47
C GLY A 426 -5.02 1.30 -4.64
N GLY A 427 -4.49 0.08 -4.52
CA GLY A 427 -5.08 -0.94 -3.67
C GLY A 427 -4.83 -0.71 -2.18
N VAL A 428 -3.65 -0.21 -1.80
CA VAL A 428 -3.28 -0.01 -0.39
C VAL A 428 -4.16 1.03 0.31
N ALA A 429 -4.72 2.00 -0.42
CA ALA A 429 -5.56 3.05 0.17
C ALA A 429 -6.99 2.60 0.49
N SER A 430 -7.47 1.48 -0.05
CA SER A 430 -8.83 0.97 0.19
C SER A 430 -8.82 -0.14 1.24
N GLY A 431 -8.53 0.22 2.49
CA GLY A 431 -8.50 -0.74 3.60
C GLY A 431 -9.87 -1.21 4.07
N PRO A 432 -9.90 -2.04 5.13
CA PRO A 432 -11.12 -2.68 5.63
C PRO A 432 -12.24 -1.70 6.03
N MET A 433 -11.87 -0.47 6.41
CA MET A 433 -12.84 0.58 6.76
C MET A 433 -13.61 1.11 5.54
N SER A 434 -12.99 1.09 4.36
CA SER A 434 -13.64 1.48 3.11
C SER A 434 -14.63 0.42 2.66
N ALA A 435 -14.24 -0.86 2.71
CA ALA A 435 -15.10 -2.00 2.36
C ALA A 435 -16.29 -2.18 3.30
N THR A 436 -16.10 -1.86 4.58
CA THR A 436 -17.17 -1.99 5.60
C THR A 436 -18.04 -0.73 5.66
N PHE A 437 -17.50 0.39 6.13
CA PHE A 437 -18.31 1.56 6.46
C PHE A 437 -18.61 2.44 5.24
N VAL A 438 -17.60 2.77 4.42
CA VAL A 438 -17.78 3.73 3.33
C VAL A 438 -18.71 3.19 2.24
N LEU A 439 -18.55 1.91 1.88
CA LEU A 439 -19.43 1.25 0.91
C LEU A 439 -20.86 1.12 1.47
N ALA A 440 -21.03 0.67 2.71
CA ALA A 440 -22.34 0.60 3.35
C ALA A 440 -23.02 1.99 3.47
N PHE A 441 -22.24 3.04 3.73
CA PHE A 441 -22.71 4.43 3.71
C PHE A 441 -23.23 4.84 2.32
N ALA A 442 -22.47 4.57 1.26
CA ALA A 442 -22.89 4.87 -0.11
C ALA A 442 -24.14 4.07 -0.52
N GLN A 443 -24.22 2.80 -0.13
CA GLN A 443 -25.42 1.98 -0.32
C GLN A 443 -26.64 2.59 0.38
N GLY A 444 -26.50 3.05 1.63
CA GLY A 444 -27.58 3.72 2.35
C GLY A 444 -28.01 5.04 1.71
N VAL A 445 -27.07 5.82 1.16
CA VAL A 445 -27.39 7.03 0.40
C VAL A 445 -28.17 6.69 -0.88
N ALA A 446 -27.76 5.64 -1.60
CA ALA A 446 -28.43 5.19 -2.82
C ALA A 446 -29.85 4.69 -2.53
N ASP A 447 -30.04 3.93 -1.46
CA ASP A 447 -31.34 3.37 -1.05
C ASP A 447 -32.39 4.44 -0.71
N SER A 448 -31.97 5.59 -0.18
CA SER A 448 -32.85 6.72 0.16
C SER A 448 -33.21 7.59 -1.05
N ILE A 449 -32.45 7.55 -2.14
CA ILE A 449 -32.67 8.39 -3.32
C ILE A 449 -33.51 7.63 -4.36
N PRO A 450 -34.75 8.09 -4.68
CA PRO A 450 -35.67 7.32 -5.53
C PRO A 450 -35.19 7.06 -6.97
N THR A 451 -34.22 7.84 -7.44
CA THR A 451 -33.65 7.72 -8.78
C THR A 451 -32.35 6.92 -8.82
N ALA A 452 -31.85 6.48 -7.67
CA ALA A 452 -30.60 5.75 -7.54
C ALA A 452 -30.87 4.25 -7.36
N ASP A 453 -29.92 3.43 -7.79
CA ASP A 453 -29.94 1.98 -7.58
C ASP A 453 -28.74 1.56 -6.72
N VAL A 454 -28.93 0.65 -5.77
CA VAL A 454 -27.89 0.26 -4.82
C VAL A 454 -26.69 -0.40 -5.52
N LEU A 455 -26.93 -1.26 -6.52
CA LEU A 455 -25.88 -1.97 -7.25
C LEU A 455 -25.14 -1.04 -8.23
N ARG A 456 -25.88 -0.20 -8.94
CA ARG A 456 -25.32 0.71 -9.95
C ARG A 456 -24.65 1.93 -9.31
N ASP A 457 -25.32 2.56 -8.35
CA ASP A 457 -24.93 3.84 -7.79
C ASP A 457 -24.19 3.70 -6.46
N GLY A 458 -24.64 2.81 -5.59
CA GLY A 458 -24.02 2.54 -4.28
C GLY A 458 -22.62 1.90 -4.36
N PHE A 459 -22.39 0.99 -5.31
CA PHE A 459 -21.06 0.46 -5.62
C PHE A 459 -20.27 1.40 -6.55
N GLY A 460 -18.96 1.15 -6.66
CA GLY A 460 -18.00 1.96 -7.43
C GLY A 460 -17.33 3.05 -6.58
N ILE A 461 -17.70 3.20 -5.32
CA ILE A 461 -17.04 4.14 -4.41
C ILE A 461 -15.62 3.66 -4.05
N ILE A 462 -15.43 2.34 -3.88
CA ILE A 462 -14.09 1.78 -3.61
C ILE A 462 -13.22 1.93 -4.85
N ALA A 463 -13.78 1.77 -6.05
CA ALA A 463 -13.11 2.06 -7.31
C ALA A 463 -12.53 3.49 -7.36
N MET A 464 -13.33 4.47 -6.92
CA MET A 464 -12.94 5.88 -6.87
C MET A 464 -11.84 6.13 -5.84
N ILE A 465 -11.94 5.48 -4.67
CA ILE A 465 -10.89 5.50 -3.64
C ILE A 465 -9.60 4.91 -4.19
N ALA A 466 -9.65 3.80 -4.91
CA ALA A 466 -8.47 3.09 -5.40
C ALA A 466 -7.78 3.79 -6.60
N MET A 467 -8.55 4.38 -7.51
CA MET A 467 -8.00 5.12 -8.65
C MET A 467 -7.25 6.39 -8.22
N THR A 468 -7.69 7.05 -7.16
CA THR A 468 -7.18 8.37 -6.78
C THR A 468 -5.72 8.39 -6.32
N PRO A 469 -5.22 7.45 -5.50
CA PRO A 469 -3.81 7.31 -5.17
C PRO A 469 -2.93 7.08 -6.40
N VAL A 470 -3.38 6.24 -7.34
CA VAL A 470 -2.65 5.97 -8.60
C VAL A 470 -2.43 7.29 -9.33
N LEU A 471 -3.50 8.06 -9.54
CA LEU A 471 -3.41 9.34 -10.22
C LEU A 471 -2.57 10.36 -9.43
N SER A 472 -2.76 10.45 -8.11
CA SER A 472 -2.06 11.40 -7.24
C SER A 472 -0.55 11.17 -7.24
N ILE A 473 -0.11 9.91 -7.10
CA ILE A 473 1.31 9.56 -7.10
C ILE A 473 1.92 9.73 -8.49
N MET A 474 1.19 9.42 -9.56
CA MET A 474 1.66 9.68 -10.94
C MET A 474 1.87 11.18 -11.19
N ILE A 475 0.96 12.03 -10.71
CA ILE A 475 1.11 13.49 -10.80
C ILE A 475 2.32 13.96 -9.98
N LEU A 476 2.46 13.51 -8.73
CA LEU A 476 3.60 13.86 -7.88
C LEU A 476 4.94 13.40 -8.49
N GLY A 477 5.00 12.17 -9.01
CA GLY A 477 6.17 11.63 -9.70
C GLY A 477 6.52 12.43 -10.96
N SER A 478 5.51 12.86 -11.72
CA SER A 478 5.69 13.73 -12.89
C SER A 478 6.27 15.09 -12.50
N ILE A 479 5.74 15.71 -11.45
CA ILE A 479 6.23 16.98 -10.91
C ILE A 479 7.66 16.83 -10.43
N ASN A 480 7.97 15.76 -9.69
CA ASN A 480 9.31 15.49 -9.19
C ASN A 480 10.32 15.36 -10.34
N LYS A 481 9.99 14.59 -11.38
CA LYS A 481 10.87 14.42 -12.55
C LYS A 481 11.14 15.74 -13.28
N ILE A 482 10.12 16.59 -13.44
CA ILE A 482 10.27 17.91 -14.03
C ILE A 482 11.21 18.78 -13.18
N GLN A 483 11.10 18.72 -11.86
CA GLN A 483 12.00 19.45 -10.95
C GLN A 483 13.43 18.93 -11.06
N THR A 484 13.65 17.62 -11.07
CA THR A 484 14.98 17.03 -11.22
C THR A 484 15.65 17.45 -12.53
N ILE A 485 14.92 17.45 -13.66
CA ILE A 485 15.45 17.90 -14.96
C ILE A 485 15.84 19.38 -14.91
N ARG A 486 15.00 20.23 -14.32
CA ARG A 486 15.30 21.67 -14.18
C ARG A 486 16.51 21.93 -13.29
N SER A 487 16.64 21.22 -12.18
CA SER A 487 17.80 21.35 -11.29
C SER A 487 19.09 20.93 -11.98
N LYS A 488 19.07 19.86 -12.80
CA LYS A 488 20.23 19.47 -13.61
C LYS A 488 20.63 20.54 -14.62
N HIS A 489 19.66 21.17 -15.31
CA HIS A 489 19.97 22.30 -16.21
C HIS A 489 20.54 23.52 -15.47
N LEU A 490 19.97 23.88 -14.32
CA LEU A 490 20.48 24.99 -13.50
C LEU A 490 21.91 24.73 -12.98
N GLN A 491 22.24 23.49 -12.65
CA GLN A 491 23.60 23.11 -12.27
C GLN A 491 24.60 23.16 -13.44
N GLN A 492 24.15 22.88 -14.67
CA GLN A 492 24.98 22.99 -15.87
C GLN A 492 25.21 24.44 -16.31
N GLU A 493 24.28 25.36 -16.02
CA GLU A 493 24.46 26.80 -16.30
C GLU A 493 25.44 27.49 -15.33
N VAL A 494 25.65 26.93 -14.13
CA VAL A 494 26.71 27.37 -13.23
C VAL A 494 28.02 26.75 -13.70
N ALA A 495 28.93 27.58 -14.25
CA ALA A 495 30.24 27.12 -14.68
C ALA A 495 30.94 26.33 -13.54
N PRO A 496 31.42 25.10 -13.79
CA PRO A 496 32.19 24.37 -12.78
C PRO A 496 33.40 25.22 -12.39
N ALA A 497 33.69 25.31 -11.10
CA ALA A 497 34.86 26.05 -10.62
C ALA A 497 36.13 25.47 -11.26
N ASP A 498 36.98 26.34 -11.82
CA ASP A 498 38.17 25.97 -12.62
C ASP A 498 39.27 25.23 -11.82
N GLN A 499 39.13 25.07 -10.49
CA GLN A 499 40.10 24.37 -9.65
C GLN A 499 39.42 23.41 -8.66
N LYS A 500 39.61 22.11 -8.89
CA LYS A 500 39.33 21.04 -7.93
C LYS A 500 40.58 20.75 -7.09
N GLU A 501 41.02 21.71 -6.30
CA GLU A 501 42.15 21.47 -5.39
C GLU A 501 41.64 20.85 -4.08
N VAL A 502 42.12 19.65 -3.77
CA VAL A 502 41.91 19.05 -2.44
C VAL A 502 42.90 19.69 -1.49
N CYS A 503 42.42 20.58 -0.61
CA CYS A 503 43.25 21.13 0.46
C CYS A 503 43.60 20.01 1.45
N THR A 504 44.83 19.51 1.37
CA THR A 504 45.43 18.59 2.35
C THR A 504 46.63 19.28 3.00
N VAL A 505 46.96 18.89 4.23
CA VAL A 505 48.18 19.38 4.89
C VAL A 505 49.37 18.77 4.18
N ALA A 506 50.37 19.59 3.86
CA ALA A 506 51.58 19.14 3.20
C ALA A 506 52.35 18.15 4.11
N LEU A 507 52.62 16.94 3.58
CA LEU A 507 53.20 15.79 4.30
C LEU A 507 54.53 16.10 5.01
N ASP A 508 55.24 17.14 4.55
CA ASP A 508 56.50 17.65 5.06
C ASP A 508 56.42 18.37 6.40
N GLN A 509 55.21 18.62 6.94
CA GLN A 509 55.00 19.25 8.25
C GLN A 509 54.56 18.28 9.37
N ILE A 510 54.56 16.98 9.09
CA ILE A 510 53.85 15.99 9.91
C ILE A 510 54.85 15.03 10.61
N ALA A 511 54.94 15.11 11.94
CA ALA A 511 55.68 14.15 12.76
C ALA A 511 54.69 13.33 13.61
N GLY A 512 54.35 12.11 13.19
CA GLY A 512 53.42 11.21 13.89
C GLY A 512 52.38 10.55 12.97
N GLU A 513 51.53 9.68 13.53
CA GLU A 513 50.35 9.14 12.83
C GLU A 513 49.25 10.22 12.76
N HIS A 514 49.22 10.96 11.66
CA HIS A 514 48.18 11.97 11.41
C HIS A 514 47.07 11.44 10.52
N LYS A 515 45.84 11.85 10.84
CA LYS A 515 44.62 11.51 10.10
C LYS A 515 43.94 12.76 9.58
N ASP A 516 43.25 12.61 8.46
CA ASP A 516 42.37 13.62 7.89
C ASP A 516 40.91 13.14 7.94
N LEU A 517 40.01 14.10 8.05
CA LEU A 517 38.57 13.88 7.97
C LEU A 517 38.07 14.36 6.61
N ILE A 518 37.67 13.42 5.76
CA ILE A 518 37.02 13.71 4.48
C ILE A 518 35.51 13.79 4.73
N PHE A 519 34.93 14.94 4.42
CA PHE A 519 33.49 15.16 4.36
C PHE A 519 33.03 14.95 2.92
N CYS A 520 32.10 14.01 2.73
CA CYS A 520 31.47 13.76 1.46
C CYS A 520 29.97 13.99 1.62
N VAL A 521 29.43 15.03 0.99
CA VAL A 521 27.98 15.28 0.94
C VAL A 521 27.45 14.55 -0.27
N VAL A 522 26.48 13.66 -0.05
CA VAL A 522 25.87 12.82 -1.08
C VAL A 522 24.35 12.95 -1.05
N GLU A 523 23.70 12.62 -2.15
CA GLU A 523 22.25 12.41 -2.18
C GLU A 523 21.87 11.21 -1.30
N ARG A 524 20.77 11.34 -0.55
CA ARG A 524 20.30 10.27 0.34
C ARG A 524 20.07 8.98 -0.45
N GLY A 525 20.48 7.84 0.11
CA GLY A 525 20.31 6.52 -0.50
C GLY A 525 21.50 6.04 -1.37
N TYR A 526 22.47 6.92 -1.65
CA TYR A 526 23.68 6.56 -2.42
C TYR A 526 24.92 6.35 -1.55
N THR A 527 24.75 6.39 -0.22
CA THR A 527 25.86 6.31 0.74
C THR A 527 26.66 5.01 0.62
N GLU A 528 26.01 3.86 0.45
CA GLU A 528 26.70 2.56 0.33
C GLU A 528 27.64 2.53 -0.88
N ASN A 529 27.18 3.01 -2.04
CA ASN A 529 28.01 3.06 -3.26
C ASN A 529 29.26 3.94 -3.07
N VAL A 530 29.11 5.07 -2.37
CA VAL A 530 30.21 6.00 -2.11
C VAL A 530 31.17 5.45 -1.06
N ILE A 531 30.67 4.73 -0.05
CA ILE A 531 31.50 4.02 0.94
C ILE A 531 32.30 2.90 0.27
N ASP A 532 31.68 2.10 -0.59
CA ASP A 532 32.36 1.01 -1.30
C ASP A 532 33.44 1.54 -2.25
N LEU A 533 33.15 2.66 -2.93
CA LEU A 533 34.13 3.36 -3.74
C LEU A 533 35.30 3.86 -2.88
N ALA A 534 35.05 4.50 -1.75
CA ALA A 534 36.10 4.96 -0.84
C ALA A 534 36.90 3.78 -0.22
N ARG A 535 36.25 2.64 0.05
CA ARG A 535 36.91 1.40 0.51
C ARG A 535 37.85 0.84 -0.54
N SER A 536 37.48 0.88 -1.82
CA SER A 536 38.36 0.47 -2.92
C SER A 536 39.65 1.31 -2.98
N ALA A 537 39.60 2.55 -2.50
CA ALA A 537 40.74 3.46 -2.43
C ALA A 537 41.60 3.27 -1.15
N GLY A 538 41.05 2.66 -0.08
CA GLY A 538 41.77 2.34 1.16
C GLY A 538 41.09 2.80 2.45
N SER A 539 39.91 3.42 2.40
CA SER A 539 39.18 3.78 3.63
C SER A 539 38.71 2.54 4.40
N THR A 540 38.80 2.56 5.73
CA THR A 540 38.45 1.41 6.59
C THR A 540 37.14 1.59 7.34
N GLY A 541 36.69 2.83 7.54
CA GLY A 541 35.46 3.15 8.26
C GLY A 541 34.82 4.44 7.75
N ALA A 542 33.52 4.57 8.02
CA ALA A 542 32.72 5.74 7.67
C ALA A 542 31.68 6.01 8.76
N THR A 543 31.38 7.28 9.02
CA THR A 543 30.23 7.70 9.84
C THR A 543 29.23 8.41 8.94
N ILE A 544 27.95 8.05 9.05
CA ILE A 544 26.88 8.61 8.22
C ILE A 544 26.05 9.57 9.08
N LEU A 545 25.86 10.78 8.59
CA LEU A 545 25.02 11.80 9.21
C LEU A 545 23.91 12.19 8.24
N HIS A 546 22.66 12.15 8.70
CA HIS A 546 21.52 12.62 7.91
C HIS A 546 21.36 14.14 8.06
N GLY A 547 21.25 14.83 6.93
CA GLY A 547 21.13 16.29 6.85
C GLY A 547 20.14 16.74 5.76
N ARG A 548 19.99 18.05 5.58
CA ARG A 548 19.11 18.64 4.56
C ARG A 548 19.81 19.78 3.86
N ASP A 549 19.59 19.93 2.55
CA ASP A 549 20.17 21.05 1.81
C ASP A 549 19.36 22.33 2.05
N ALA A 550 19.95 23.28 2.79
CA ALA A 550 19.35 24.57 3.06
C ALA A 550 19.26 25.48 1.83
N ARG A 551 19.99 25.18 0.74
CA ARG A 551 20.00 25.96 -0.51
C ARG A 551 18.80 25.66 -1.41
N ALA A 552 18.10 24.55 -1.17
CA ALA A 552 16.93 24.17 -1.95
C ALA A 552 15.70 25.00 -1.54
N GLY A 553 15.57 26.17 -2.14
CA GLY A 553 14.34 26.95 -2.12
C GLY A 553 13.45 26.55 -3.29
N THR A 554 12.57 25.57 -3.13
CA THR A 554 11.59 25.21 -4.17
C THR A 554 10.39 26.17 -4.12
N TRP A 555 10.00 26.72 -5.28
CA TRP A 555 9.04 27.83 -5.42
C TRP A 555 7.55 27.46 -5.30
N LEU A 556 7.18 26.17 -5.16
CA LEU A 556 5.78 25.78 -5.42
C LEU A 556 4.74 26.25 -4.38
N SER A 557 5.14 26.70 -3.19
CA SER A 557 4.26 27.38 -2.22
C SER A 557 5.06 27.70 -0.95
N LYS A 558 4.75 28.81 -0.28
CA LYS A 558 5.29 29.15 1.06
C LYS A 558 5.03 28.06 2.12
N SER A 559 4.14 27.10 1.82
CA SER A 559 3.75 25.97 2.68
C SER A 559 4.41 24.62 2.31
N MET A 560 4.96 24.46 1.10
CA MET A 560 5.65 23.23 0.65
C MET A 560 7.07 23.53 0.19
N ARG A 561 7.98 23.73 1.16
CA ARG A 561 9.43 23.72 0.91
C ARG A 561 9.91 22.27 0.92
N LEU A 562 9.98 21.65 -0.26
CA LEU A 562 10.64 20.36 -0.45
C LEU A 562 12.15 20.61 -0.37
N GLN A 563 12.75 20.41 0.80
CA GLN A 563 14.19 20.42 0.97
C GLN A 563 14.70 19.00 0.73
N PRO A 564 15.53 18.76 -0.29
CA PRO A 564 16.09 17.45 -0.55
C PRO A 564 16.94 17.05 0.66
N GLU A 565 16.70 15.84 1.15
CA GLU A 565 17.53 15.26 2.19
C GLU A 565 18.88 14.85 1.60
N LYS A 566 19.93 15.05 2.40
CA LYS A 566 21.32 14.76 2.03
C LYS A 566 21.92 13.88 3.12
N GLU A 567 22.89 13.06 2.74
CA GLU A 567 23.71 12.33 3.69
C GLU A 567 25.11 12.93 3.66
N VAL A 568 25.71 13.06 4.83
CA VAL A 568 27.09 13.50 4.98
C VAL A 568 27.87 12.31 5.51
N ILE A 569 28.82 11.84 4.71
CA ILE A 569 29.71 10.75 5.06
C ILE A 569 31.01 11.34 5.55
N TRP A 570 31.44 10.89 6.72
CA TRP A 570 32.71 11.23 7.33
C TRP A 570 33.64 10.03 7.20
N PHE A 571 34.73 10.20 6.46
CA PHE A 571 35.82 9.24 6.39
C PHE A 571 37.00 9.77 7.18
N LEU A 572 37.35 9.10 8.27
CA LEU A 572 38.60 9.35 8.98
C LEU A 572 39.67 8.45 8.38
N VAL A 573 40.63 9.03 7.68
CA VAL A 573 41.65 8.30 6.91
C VAL A 573 43.05 8.76 7.29
N ASP A 574 44.05 7.92 7.10
CA ASP A 574 45.45 8.31 7.32
C ASP A 574 45.86 9.35 6.27
N ALA A 575 46.66 10.34 6.67
CA ALA A 575 47.06 11.46 5.82
C ALA A 575 47.75 11.02 4.50
N ASN A 576 48.37 9.84 4.49
CA ASN A 576 49.03 9.26 3.32
C ASN A 576 48.06 8.76 2.23
N ILE A 577 46.80 8.46 2.58
CA ILE A 577 45.77 7.97 1.65
C ILE A 577 44.67 9.01 1.36
N THR A 578 44.65 10.15 2.07
CA THR A 578 43.67 11.22 1.87
C THR A 578 43.55 11.63 0.41
N LEU A 579 44.67 11.95 -0.24
CA LEU A 579 44.70 12.36 -1.65
C LEU A 579 44.10 11.28 -2.57
N LYS A 580 44.45 10.01 -2.34
CA LYS A 580 43.97 8.88 -3.14
C LYS A 580 42.46 8.69 -2.99
N VAL A 581 41.94 8.73 -1.76
CA VAL A 581 40.51 8.59 -1.49
C VAL A 581 39.74 9.79 -2.06
N SER A 582 40.21 11.02 -1.83
CA SER A 582 39.57 12.24 -2.37
C SER A 582 39.56 12.29 -3.90
N GLN A 583 40.65 11.90 -4.56
CA GLN A 583 40.69 11.81 -6.03
C GLN A 583 39.71 10.76 -6.56
N THR A 584 39.67 9.57 -5.96
CA THR A 584 38.73 8.52 -6.37
C THR A 584 37.27 9.00 -6.27
N LEU A 585 36.94 9.74 -5.21
CA LEU A 585 35.62 10.33 -5.03
C LEU A 585 35.35 11.51 -5.98
N LEU A 586 36.36 12.33 -6.28
CA LEU A 586 36.26 13.44 -7.24
C LEU A 586 36.11 12.98 -8.68
N ASP A 587 36.78 11.89 -9.06
CA ASP A 587 36.65 11.29 -10.38
C ASP A 587 35.23 10.73 -10.58
N ALA A 588 34.67 10.09 -9.54
CA ALA A 588 33.27 9.69 -9.53
C ALA A 588 32.31 10.87 -9.52
N LEU A 589 32.74 12.05 -9.05
CA LEU A 589 31.95 13.29 -9.12
C LEU A 589 31.81 13.81 -10.55
N ASP A 590 32.76 13.54 -11.44
CA ASP A 590 32.74 13.94 -12.86
C ASP A 590 31.94 13.01 -13.77
N GLU A 591 31.51 11.85 -13.28
CA GLU A 591 30.66 10.96 -14.06
C GLU A 591 29.27 11.59 -14.29
N GLN A 592 28.68 11.30 -15.46
CA GLN A 592 27.45 11.92 -15.97
C GLN A 592 26.17 11.64 -15.14
N ASN A 593 26.32 11.06 -13.94
CA ASN A 593 25.27 10.74 -12.99
C ASN A 593 25.81 10.68 -11.54
N SER A 594 26.81 11.50 -11.19
CA SER A 594 27.31 11.56 -9.82
C SER A 594 26.22 11.95 -8.83
N HIS A 595 26.13 11.18 -7.74
CA HIS A 595 25.32 11.49 -6.56
C HIS A 595 26.13 12.17 -5.45
N ILE A 596 27.42 12.41 -5.69
CA ILE A 596 28.30 13.17 -4.81
C ILE A 596 28.10 14.66 -5.12
N VAL A 597 27.72 15.41 -4.10
CA VAL A 597 27.40 16.84 -4.18
C VAL A 597 28.65 17.69 -3.91
N THR A 598 29.41 17.36 -2.87
CA THR A 598 30.58 18.14 -2.47
C THR A 598 31.52 17.27 -1.64
N ILE A 599 32.83 17.45 -1.85
CA ILE A 599 33.89 16.83 -1.04
C ILE A 599 34.76 17.94 -0.48
N PHE A 600 35.09 17.86 0.81
CA PHE A 600 36.15 18.67 1.41
C PHE A 600 36.90 17.85 2.47
N ALA A 601 38.18 18.10 2.60
CA ALA A 601 39.04 17.43 3.58
C ALA A 601 39.47 18.45 4.64
N LEU A 602 39.53 18.01 5.90
CA LEU A 602 39.99 18.80 7.04
C LEU A 602 41.03 17.99 7.81
N PRO A 603 42.15 18.60 8.23
CA PRO A 603 43.11 17.92 9.08
C PRO A 603 42.53 17.67 10.46
N VAL A 604 42.84 16.51 11.04
CA VAL A 604 42.46 16.16 12.41
C VAL A 604 43.68 16.26 13.32
N THR A 605 43.56 17.04 14.40
CA THR A 605 44.65 17.25 15.35
C THR A 605 44.93 16.01 16.20
N ASP A 606 43.88 15.31 16.65
CA ASP A 606 43.96 14.10 17.46
C ASP A 606 42.73 13.20 17.22
N SER A 607 42.90 11.89 17.34
CA SER A 607 41.79 10.93 17.27
C SER A 607 41.95 9.82 18.32
N TYR A 608 40.88 9.49 19.05
CA TYR A 608 40.89 8.47 20.10
C TYR A 608 39.77 7.45 19.85
N GLY A 609 40.10 6.16 19.95
CA GLY A 609 39.12 5.08 19.88
C GLY A 609 38.61 4.72 21.28
N LEU A 610 37.29 4.62 21.46
CA LEU A 610 36.67 4.26 22.75
C LEU A 610 37.00 2.84 23.24
N THR A 611 37.50 1.98 22.36
CA THR A 611 37.81 0.56 22.65
C THR A 611 39.29 0.21 22.49
N ALA A 612 40.17 1.20 22.38
CA ALA A 612 41.62 0.95 22.31
C ALA A 612 42.22 0.98 23.72
N ASP A 613 41.90 -0.05 24.51
CA ASP A 613 42.66 -0.38 25.72
C ASP A 613 42.56 -1.89 25.98
N GLU A 614 43.41 -2.68 25.33
CA GLU A 614 43.56 -4.12 25.61
C GLU A 614 44.21 -4.40 26.99
N ASN A 615 44.46 -3.38 27.82
CA ASN A 615 45.09 -3.53 29.14
C ASN A 615 44.21 -3.18 30.35
N LEU A 616 42.91 -2.91 30.19
CA LEU A 616 42.03 -2.58 31.33
C LEU A 616 41.38 -3.77 32.05
N PHE A 617 41.65 -5.03 31.67
CA PHE A 617 41.09 -6.24 32.31
C PHE A 617 42.12 -7.17 32.98
N GLN A 618 43.34 -6.70 33.24
CA GLN A 618 44.28 -7.38 34.15
C GLN A 618 44.62 -6.49 35.34
N ASN A 619 43.72 -6.49 36.33
CA ASN A 619 44.02 -6.63 37.77
C ASN A 619 42.74 -6.80 38.58
#